data_AF-A0A7K7TA98-F1
#
_entry.id   AF-A0A7K7TA98-F1
#
_cell.length_a   1.000
_cell.length_b   1.000
_cell.length_c   1.000
_cell.angle_alpha   90.00
_cell.angle_beta   90.00
_cell.angle_gamma   90.00
#
_symmetry.space_group_name_H-M   'P 1'
#
loop_
_entity.id
_entity.type
_entity.pdbx_description
1 polymer ?
#
loop_
_entity_poly.entity_id
_entity_poly.type
_entity_poly.pdbx_seq_one_letter_code
_entity_poly.pdbx_strand_id
1 'polypeptide(L)' 'GATVSPGELTVKGYAWSGGGREVVRVDVSLDGGRTWQVAKLAGERVAPGRAWAWVLWELQVPAV' A
#
# COMPACT_ATOMS: atom_id res chain seq x y z
N GLY A 1 -0.47 -0.74 -20.99
CA GLY A 1 0.11 -0.77 -19.63
C GLY A 1 1.59 -0.47 -19.72
N ALA A 2 2.27 -0.31 -18.58
CA ALA A 2 3.73 -0.20 -18.55
C ALA A 2 4.39 -1.59 -18.67
N THR A 3 5.57 -1.66 -19.29
CA THR A 3 6.44 -2.84 -19.26
C THR A 3 7.49 -2.64 -18.18
N VAL A 4 7.67 -3.62 -17.31
CA VAL A 4 8.65 -3.59 -16.21
C VAL A 4 9.75 -4.63 -16.46
N SER A 5 10.98 -4.32 -16.06
CA SER A 5 12.09 -5.27 -16.16
C SER A 5 11.90 -6.44 -15.19
N PRO A 6 12.34 -7.65 -15.57
CA PRO A 6 12.40 -8.78 -14.63
C PRO A 6 13.31 -8.47 -13.43
N GLY A 7 13.04 -9.10 -12.29
CA GLY A 7 13.82 -8.92 -11.06
C GLY A 7 12.93 -8.52 -9.88
N GLU A 8 13.21 -7.38 -9.26
CA GLU A 8 12.39 -6.84 -8.17
C GLU A 8 11.61 -5.61 -8.63
N LEU A 9 10.33 -5.58 -8.29
CA LEU A 9 9.43 -4.47 -8.54
C LEU A 9 8.95 -3.90 -7.21
N THR A 10 9.13 -2.60 -7.00
CA THR A 10 8.49 -1.87 -5.92
C THR A 10 7.19 -1.23 -6.41
N VAL A 11 6.06 -1.78 -5.98
CA VAL A 11 4.74 -1.18 -6.18
C VAL A 11 4.50 -0.17 -5.07
N LYS A 12 4.02 1.03 -5.43
CA LYS A 12 3.75 2.13 -4.49
C LYS A 12 2.36 2.70 -4.69
N GLY A 13 1.82 3.30 -3.64
CA GLY A 13 0.59 4.08 -3.73
C GLY A 13 0.29 4.83 -2.43
N TYR A 14 -0.95 5.29 -2.34
CA TYR A 14 -1.51 5.91 -1.14
C TYR A 14 -2.83 5.25 -0.76
N ALA A 15 -3.21 5.38 0.50
CA ALA A 15 -4.52 4.99 1.02
C ALA A 15 -5.00 6.02 2.05
N TRP A 16 -6.31 6.16 2.21
CA TRP A 16 -6.90 7.13 3.14
C TRP A 16 -8.31 6.73 3.55
N SER A 17 -8.73 7.13 4.75
CA SER A 17 -10.11 7.05 5.22
C SER A 17 -10.55 8.36 5.89
N GLY A 18 -11.80 8.76 5.66
CA GLY A 18 -12.37 9.97 6.25
C GLY A 18 -12.60 9.87 7.76
N GLY A 19 -12.95 11.01 8.39
CA GLY A 19 -13.29 11.05 9.81
C GLY A 19 -12.14 10.72 10.77
N GLY A 20 -10.89 10.76 10.29
CA GLY A 20 -9.69 10.65 11.12
C GLY A 20 -9.35 9.21 11.46
N ARG A 21 -9.95 8.27 10.71
CA ARG A 21 -9.71 6.84 10.82
C ARG A 21 -8.40 6.49 10.14
N GLU A 22 -7.54 5.84 10.89
CA GLU A 22 -6.24 5.37 10.41
C GLU A 22 -6.42 4.21 9.41
N VAL A 23 -5.59 4.18 8.37
CA VAL A 23 -5.44 3.02 7.50
C VAL A 23 -4.59 2.00 8.23
N VAL A 24 -5.19 0.89 8.64
CA VAL A 24 -4.50 -0.15 9.42
C VAL A 24 -3.82 -1.21 8.55
N ARG A 25 -4.22 -1.32 7.27
CA ARG A 25 -3.67 -2.29 6.31
C ARG A 25 -3.97 -1.87 4.88
N VAL A 26 -3.04 -2.19 3.98
CA VAL A 26 -3.27 -2.18 2.53
C VAL A 26 -2.87 -3.56 2.00
N ASP A 27 -3.82 -4.22 1.33
CA ASP A 27 -3.60 -5.51 0.68
C ASP A 27 -3.47 -5.26 -0.84
N VAL A 28 -2.40 -5.78 -1.46
CA VAL A 28 -2.10 -5.61 -2.88
C VAL A 28 -2.12 -6.97 -3.57
N SER A 29 -2.73 -7.02 -4.75
CA SER A 29 -2.79 -8.22 -5.58
C SER A 29 -2.06 -8.00 -6.91
N LEU A 30 -1.37 -9.04 -7.38
CA LEU A 30 -0.70 -9.07 -8.68
C LEU A 30 -1.42 -9.95 -9.71
N ASP A 31 -2.49 -10.64 -9.30
CA ASP A 31 -3.19 -11.66 -10.11
C ASP A 31 -4.68 -11.35 -10.31
N GLY A 32 -5.04 -10.07 -10.21
CA GLY A 32 -6.41 -9.59 -10.40
C GLY A 32 -7.32 -9.83 -9.20
N GLY A 33 -6.76 -9.97 -8.00
CA GLY A 33 -7.51 -10.05 -6.74
C GLY A 33 -7.74 -11.47 -6.23
N ARG A 34 -7.03 -12.48 -6.74
CA ARG A 34 -7.15 -13.88 -6.28
C ARG A 34 -6.26 -14.13 -5.06
N THR A 35 -5.04 -13.59 -5.08
CA THR A 35 -4.11 -13.61 -3.95
C THR A 35 -3.67 -12.20 -3.57
N TRP A 36 -3.27 -12.05 -2.30
CA TRP A 36 -3.01 -10.75 -1.68
C TRP A 36 -1.76 -10.79 -0.82
N GLN A 37 -1.02 -9.70 -0.83
CA GLN A 37 0.16 -9.47 0.00
C GLN A 37 0.00 -8.14 0.75
N VAL A 38 0.43 -8.11 2.01
CA VAL A 38 0.32 -6.93 2.86
C VAL A 38 1.43 -5.94 2.53
N ALA A 39 1.06 -4.73 2.13
CA ALA A 39 2.02 -3.66 1.87
C ALA A 39 2.56 -3.03 3.17
N LYS A 40 3.78 -2.51 3.10
CA LYS A 40 4.38 -1.72 4.17
C LYS A 40 3.80 -0.32 4.14
N LEU A 41 3.18 0.08 5.25
CA LEU A 41 2.70 1.46 5.44
C LEU A 41 3.85 2.36 5.89
N ALA A 42 3.95 3.54 5.29
CA ALA A 42 4.89 4.59 5.65
C ALA A 42 4.16 5.75 6.34
N GLY A 43 4.76 6.26 7.41
CA GLY A 43 4.20 7.34 8.21
C GLY A 43 4.31 7.06 9.70
N GLU A 44 4.11 8.10 10.50
CA GLU A 44 4.08 8.00 11.95
C GLU A 44 2.68 7.65 12.43
N ARG A 45 2.60 6.95 13.56
CA ARG A 45 1.32 6.66 14.19
C ARG A 45 0.68 7.95 14.67
N VAL A 46 -0.52 8.24 14.18
CA VAL A 46 -1.27 9.43 14.56
C VAL A 46 -2.16 9.11 15.74
N ALA A 47 -2.45 10.10 16.58
CA ALA A 47 -3.41 9.91 17.66
C ALA A 47 -4.79 9.48 17.11
N PRO A 48 -5.53 8.62 17.82
CA PRO A 48 -6.84 8.13 17.38
C PRO A 48 -7.79 9.27 16.99
N GLY A 49 -8.49 9.11 15.88
CA GLY A 49 -9.44 10.11 15.37
C GLY A 49 -8.80 11.34 14.72
N ARG A 50 -7.48 11.34 14.46
CA ARG A 50 -6.77 12.47 13.84
C ARG A 50 -5.93 12.08 12.63
N ALA A 51 -6.14 10.89 12.05
CA ALA A 51 -5.46 10.46 10.83
C ALA A 51 -6.07 11.15 9.59
N TRP A 52 -5.77 12.44 9.41
CA TRP A 52 -6.33 13.25 8.31
C TRP A 52 -5.53 13.15 7.01
N ALA A 53 -4.23 12.92 7.12
CA ALA A 53 -3.37 12.71 5.98
C ALA A 53 -3.55 11.29 5.41
N TRP A 54 -3.26 11.15 4.11
CA TRP A 54 -3.07 9.83 3.52
C TRP A 54 -1.90 9.08 4.18
N VAL A 55 -1.87 7.78 3.96
CA VAL A 55 -0.74 6.93 4.27
C VAL A 55 -0.13 6.48 2.95
N LEU A 56 1.16 6.70 2.78
CA LEU A 56 1.91 6.14 1.65
C LEU A 56 2.20 4.67 1.94
N TRP A 57 2.20 3.84 0.91
CA TRP A 57 2.52 2.42 1.07
C TRP A 57 3.43 1.94 -0.06
N GLU A 58 4.20 0.90 0.24
CA GLU A 58 5.04 0.21 -0.72
C GLU A 58 5.02 -1.31 -0.51
N LEU A 59 5.14 -2.06 -1.60
CA LEU A 59 5.30 -3.50 -1.59
C LEU A 59 6.39 -3.89 -2.60
N GLN A 60 7.41 -4.61 -2.14
CA GLN A 60 8.45 -5.17 -2.98
C GLN A 60 8.07 -6.61 -3.34
N VAL A 61 8.06 -6.92 -4.64
CA VAL A 61 7.66 -8.22 -5.16
C VAL A 61 8.62 -8.67 -6.27
N PRO A 62 8.79 -9.98 -6.48
CA PRO A 62 9.45 -10.49 -7.68
C PRO A 62 8.64 -10.12 -8.93
N ALA A 63 9.29 -9.53 -9.93
CA ALA A 63 8.78 -9.37 -11.28
C ALA A 63 9.31 -10.51 -12.15
N VAL A 64 8.39 -11.29 -12.69
CA VAL A 64 8.66 -12.39 -13.63
C VAL A 64 8.41 -11.97 -15.07
#